data_AF-A0A4R8H0Y6-F1
#
_entry.id   AF-A0A4R8H0Y6-F1
#
_cell.length_a   1.000
_cell.length_b   1.000
_cell.length_c   1.000
_cell.angle_alpha   90.00
_cell.angle_beta   90.00
_cell.angle_gamma   90.00
#
_symmetry.space_group_name_H-M   'P 1'
#
loop_
_entity.id
_entity.type
_entity.pdbx_description
1 polymer ?
#
loop_
_entity_poly.entity_id
_entity_poly.type
_entity_poly.pdbx_seq_one_letter_code
_entity_poly.pdbx_strand_id
1 'polypeptide(L)'
;MIKELNLGQLKEITTRADKILILSILLLSILMFFLTPKIIADSGTNKQIVITLDDQELYRYRLEKDNRLKKIKFDFNFEGETYQGVLRIKDGKVKLDRLSQDISPLPIHSNMGWISEPYQVIVCLPIKLSVTIESNSKNEEEIDIMSF
;
A
#
# COMPACT_ATOMS: atom_id res chain seq x y z
N MET A 1 38.08 25.44 24.39
CA MET A 1 38.21 24.87 25.75
C MET A 1 36.93 24.09 26.03
N ILE A 2 36.95 22.79 25.74
CA ILE A 2 35.78 21.91 25.89
C ILE A 2 35.70 21.54 27.37
N LYS A 3 34.59 21.90 28.02
CA LYS A 3 34.36 21.64 29.44
C LYS A 3 33.97 20.16 29.55
N GLU A 4 34.90 19.34 30.02
CA GLU A 4 34.67 17.92 30.35
C GLU A 4 33.49 17.84 31.33
N LEU A 5 32.35 17.34 30.84
CA LEU A 5 31.12 17.25 31.62
C LEU A 5 31.23 16.04 32.56
N ASN A 6 31.67 16.29 33.80
CA ASN A 6 31.86 15.24 34.79
C ASN A 6 30.50 14.72 35.29
N LEU A 7 30.22 13.42 35.09
CA LEU A 7 28.96 12.76 35.49
C LEU A 7 28.61 12.94 36.97
N GLY A 8 29.61 13.19 37.83
CA GLY A 8 29.41 13.48 39.24
C GLY A 8 28.64 14.78 39.50
N GLN A 9 28.90 15.84 38.72
CA GLN A 9 28.27 17.15 38.91
C GLN A 9 26.81 17.18 38.42
N LEU A 10 26.47 16.39 37.41
CA LEU A 10 25.09 16.22 36.96
C LEU A 10 24.21 15.58 38.03
N LYS A 11 24.79 14.74 38.89
CA LYS A 11 24.06 13.96 39.88
C LYS A 11 23.58 14.79 41.07
N GLU A 12 24.27 15.90 41.38
CA GLU A 12 23.93 16.89 42.42
C GLU A 12 22.84 17.87 41.99
N ILE A 13 22.76 18.20 40.70
CA ILE A 13 21.81 19.20 40.17
C ILE A 13 20.44 18.58 39.86
N THR A 14 20.38 17.25 39.64
CA THR A 14 19.13 16.54 39.30
C THR A 14 18.51 15.83 40.50
N THR A 15 17.29 16.24 40.85
CA THR A 15 16.47 15.63 41.89
C THR A 15 16.11 14.19 41.50
N ARG A 16 15.82 13.31 42.47
CA ARG A 16 15.36 11.93 42.19
C ARG A 16 14.12 11.92 41.29
N ALA A 17 13.24 12.92 41.44
CA ALA A 17 12.07 13.12 40.58
C ALA A 17 12.46 13.44 39.13
N ASP A 18 13.45 14.31 38.91
CA ASP A 18 13.90 14.68 37.55
C ASP A 18 14.48 13.47 36.81
N LYS A 19 15.22 12.60 37.50
CA LYS A 19 15.76 11.35 36.91
C LYS A 19 14.65 10.39 36.50
N ILE A 20 13.60 10.26 37.33
CA ILE A 20 12.43 9.43 37.02
C ILE A 20 11.67 10.01 35.82
N LEU A 21 11.51 11.33 35.78
CA LEU A 21 10.82 12.04 34.69
C LEU A 21 11.56 11.88 33.35
N ILE A 22 12.88 12.10 33.35
CA ILE A 22 13.72 11.90 32.16
C ILE A 22 13.66 10.44 31.68
N LEU A 23 13.78 9.48 32.59
CA LEU A 23 13.72 8.06 32.25
C LEU A 23 12.34 7.67 31.70
N SER A 24 11.26 8.21 32.27
CA SER A 24 9.89 8.01 31.81
C SER A 24 9.68 8.54 30.38
N ILE A 25 10.11 9.77 30.09
CA ILE A 25 9.99 10.37 28.75
C ILE A 25 10.80 9.55 27.73
N LEU A 26 12.00 9.12 28.10
CA LEU A 26 12.86 8.31 27.25
C LEU A 26 12.22 6.94 26.94
N LEU A 27 11.69 6.25 27.96
CA LEU A 27 10.93 5.01 27.76
C LEU A 27 9.69 5.21 26.87
N LEU A 28 8.96 6.32 27.05
CA LEU A 28 7.78 6.62 26.26
C LEU A 28 8.14 6.88 24.78
N SER A 29 9.25 7.57 24.53
CA SER A 29 9.74 7.81 23.16
C SER A 29 10.14 6.52 22.45
N ILE A 30 10.84 5.62 23.14
CA ILE A 30 11.22 4.30 22.62
C ILE A 30 9.97 3.47 22.33
N LEU A 31 9.00 3.47 23.25
CA LEU A 31 7.74 2.73 23.07
C LEU A 31 6.95 3.24 21.87
N MET A 32 6.88 4.56 21.66
CA MET A 32 6.22 5.17 20.50
C MET A 32 6.94 4.82 19.19
N PHE A 33 8.27 4.77 19.18
CA PHE A 33 9.05 4.36 18.00
C PHE A 33 8.73 2.92 17.56
N PHE A 34 8.48 2.01 18.51
CA PHE A 34 8.09 0.63 18.19
C PHE A 34 6.59 0.47 17.84
N LEU A 35 5.71 1.29 18.39
CA LEU A 35 4.26 1.22 18.14
C LEU A 35 3.84 1.88 16.82
N THR A 36 4.50 2.96 16.42
CA THR A 36 4.17 3.75 15.21
C THR A 36 4.10 2.92 13.91
N PRO A 37 5.06 2.05 13.56
CA PRO A 37 4.96 1.28 12.31
C PRO A 37 3.77 0.31 12.32
N LYS A 38 3.38 -0.23 13.49
CA LYS A 38 2.22 -1.12 13.61
C LYS A 38 0.91 -0.37 13.47
N ILE A 39 0.81 0.83 14.04
CA ILE A 39 -0.40 1.67 13.98
C ILE A 39 -0.57 2.28 12.58
N ILE A 40 0.50 2.79 11.97
CA ILE A 40 0.45 3.38 10.62
C ILE A 40 0.17 2.31 9.56
N ALA A 41 0.71 1.09 9.72
CA ALA A 41 0.42 -0.02 8.81
C ALA A 41 -1.05 -0.49 8.88
N ASP A 42 -1.78 -0.17 9.95
CA ASP A 42 -3.20 -0.50 10.17
C ASP A 42 -4.13 0.69 9.88
N SER A 43 -3.59 1.92 9.90
CA SER A 43 -4.26 3.17 9.52
C SER A 43 -4.34 3.27 7.99
N GLY A 44 -4.88 2.22 7.37
CA GLY A 44 -4.86 1.97 5.94
C GLY A 44 -5.08 3.24 5.13
N THR A 45 -4.03 3.65 4.41
CA THR A 45 -4.22 4.38 3.15
C THR A 45 -5.37 3.69 2.44
N ASN A 46 -6.44 4.41 2.12
CA ASN A 46 -7.63 3.88 1.44
C ASN A 46 -7.25 3.46 0.02
N LYS A 47 -6.47 2.38 -0.08
CA LYS A 47 -6.01 1.78 -1.31
C LYS A 47 -7.21 1.11 -1.94
N GLN A 48 -7.42 1.39 -3.21
CA GLN A 48 -8.49 0.88 -4.02
C GLN A 48 -7.87 0.15 -5.20
N ILE A 49 -8.44 -1.00 -5.52
CA ILE A 49 -8.13 -1.73 -6.74
C ILE A 49 -9.01 -1.15 -7.82
N VAL A 50 -8.40 -0.70 -8.92
CA VAL A 50 -9.12 -0.13 -10.06
C VAL A 50 -8.89 -1.05 -11.25
N ILE A 51 -9.98 -1.48 -11.87
CA ILE A 51 -9.96 -2.30 -13.08
C ILE A 51 -10.37 -1.40 -14.24
N THR A 52 -9.51 -1.27 -15.23
CA THR A 52 -9.80 -0.53 -16.46
C THR A 52 -9.81 -1.46 -17.67
N LEU A 53 -10.63 -1.12 -18.65
CA LEU A 53 -10.65 -1.73 -19.98
C LEU A 53 -10.69 -0.60 -21.00
N ASP A 54 -9.76 -0.60 -21.94
CA ASP A 54 -9.57 0.52 -22.89
C ASP A 54 -9.53 1.89 -22.17
N ASP A 55 -8.77 1.96 -21.07
CA ASP A 55 -8.60 3.14 -20.21
C ASP A 55 -9.88 3.65 -19.52
N GLN A 56 -11.00 2.92 -19.63
CA GLN A 56 -12.24 3.21 -18.91
C GLN A 56 -12.34 2.39 -17.63
N GLU A 57 -12.61 3.04 -16.52
CA GLU A 57 -12.84 2.38 -15.23
C GLU A 57 -14.11 1.52 -15.30
N LEU A 58 -13.93 0.19 -15.17
CA LEU A 58 -15.02 -0.76 -15.07
C LEU A 58 -15.47 -0.96 -13.63
N TYR A 59 -14.51 -1.15 -12.73
CA TYR A 59 -14.77 -1.50 -11.35
C TYR A 59 -13.73 -0.91 -10.41
N ARG A 60 -14.20 -0.59 -9.20
CA ARG A 60 -13.37 -0.12 -8.09
C ARG A 60 -13.71 -0.89 -6.83
N TYR A 61 -12.71 -1.53 -6.23
CA TYR A 61 -12.85 -2.31 -5.00
C TYR A 61 -11.92 -1.79 -3.92
N ARG A 62 -12.29 -1.89 -2.64
CA ARG A 62 -11.35 -1.57 -1.55
C ARG A 62 -10.31 -2.69 -1.41
N LEU A 63 -9.04 -2.32 -1.28
CA LEU A 63 -7.97 -3.25 -0.98
C LEU A 63 -7.97 -3.57 0.52
N GLU A 64 -8.61 -4.67 0.88
CA GLU A 64 -8.72 -5.11 2.27
C GLU A 64 -7.43 -5.81 2.74
N LYS A 65 -6.97 -5.45 3.94
CA LYS A 65 -5.87 -6.12 4.63
C LYS A 65 -6.40 -7.24 5.52
N ASP A 66 -7.02 -8.24 4.90
CA ASP A 66 -7.46 -9.48 5.56
C ASP A 66 -6.53 -10.63 5.14
N ASN A 67 -6.08 -11.44 6.10
CA ASN A 67 -5.24 -12.61 5.84
C ASN A 67 -6.02 -13.75 5.13
N ARG A 68 -7.36 -13.71 5.13
CA ARG A 68 -8.20 -14.65 4.38
C ARG A 68 -8.15 -14.34 2.89
N LEU A 69 -8.07 -15.40 2.08
CA LEU A 69 -8.12 -15.27 0.62
C LEU A 69 -9.55 -14.94 0.18
N LYS A 70 -9.76 -13.72 -0.33
CA LYS A 70 -11.01 -13.28 -0.94
C LYS A 70 -10.90 -13.41 -2.46
N LYS A 71 -11.96 -13.89 -3.10
CA LYS A 71 -12.08 -13.93 -4.57
C LYS A 71 -13.21 -13.01 -5.01
N ILE A 72 -12.93 -12.10 -5.93
CA ILE A 72 -13.92 -11.20 -6.53
C ILE A 72 -14.01 -11.55 -8.01
N LYS A 73 -15.23 -11.89 -8.45
CA LYS A 73 -15.52 -12.08 -9.87
C LYS A 73 -16.05 -10.78 -10.44
N PHE A 74 -15.66 -10.47 -11.66
CA PHE A 74 -16.16 -9.33 -12.40
C PHE A 74 -16.33 -9.72 -13.86
N ASP A 75 -17.38 -9.22 -14.50
CA ASP A 75 -17.68 -9.52 -15.89
C ASP A 75 -17.37 -8.29 -16.74
N PHE A 76 -16.92 -8.49 -17.98
CA PHE A 76 -16.62 -7.41 -18.92
C PHE A 76 -16.92 -7.86 -20.34
N ASN A 77 -17.28 -6.91 -21.19
CA ASN A 77 -17.57 -7.20 -22.60
C ASN A 77 -16.36 -6.85 -23.46
N PHE A 78 -15.97 -7.75 -24.35
CA PHE A 78 -14.93 -7.55 -25.34
C PHE A 78 -15.40 -8.13 -26.67
N GLU A 79 -15.31 -7.34 -27.76
CA GLU A 79 -15.74 -7.75 -29.11
C GLU A 79 -17.18 -8.32 -29.20
N GLY A 80 -18.09 -7.86 -28.32
CA GLY A 80 -19.49 -8.30 -28.32
C GLY A 80 -19.76 -9.58 -27.51
N GLU A 81 -18.75 -10.17 -26.89
CA GLU A 81 -18.88 -11.32 -26.00
C GLU A 81 -18.58 -10.93 -24.54
N THR A 82 -19.25 -11.60 -23.60
CA THR A 82 -19.03 -11.39 -22.16
C THR A 82 -17.98 -12.37 -21.64
N TYR A 83 -16.94 -11.83 -21.02
CA TYR A 83 -15.88 -12.57 -20.36
C TYR A 83 -15.89 -12.32 -18.86
N GLN A 84 -15.38 -13.27 -18.08
CA GLN A 84 -15.27 -13.16 -16.63
C GLN A 84 -13.82 -13.14 -16.19
N GLY A 85 -13.47 -12.15 -15.37
CA GLY A 85 -12.22 -12.06 -14.64
C GLY A 85 -12.37 -12.44 -13.17
N VAL A 86 -11.28 -12.85 -12.54
CA VAL A 86 -11.24 -13.16 -11.10
C VAL A 86 -10.04 -12.48 -10.46
N LEU A 87 -10.30 -11.60 -9.49
CA LEU A 87 -9.28 -11.07 -8.59
C LEU A 87 -9.18 -11.92 -7.34
N ARG A 88 -7.95 -12.21 -6.92
CA ARG A 88 -7.62 -12.75 -5.60
C ARG A 88 -7.05 -11.65 -4.74
N ILE A 89 -7.62 -11.44 -3.56
CA ILE A 89 -7.16 -10.46 -2.58
C ILE A 89 -6.76 -11.21 -1.32
N LYS A 90 -5.56 -10.92 -0.82
CA LYS A 90 -5.05 -11.48 0.43
C LYS A 90 -4.00 -10.55 1.00
N ASP A 91 -4.11 -10.24 2.29
CA ASP A 91 -3.11 -9.49 3.06
C ASP A 91 -2.72 -8.16 2.40
N GLY A 92 -3.74 -7.39 1.94
CA GLY A 92 -3.51 -6.10 1.28
C GLY A 92 -2.82 -6.21 -0.08
N LYS A 93 -2.82 -7.39 -0.69
CA LYS A 93 -2.31 -7.64 -2.04
C LYS A 93 -3.43 -8.13 -2.94
N VAL A 94 -3.35 -7.79 -4.22
CA VAL A 94 -4.26 -8.28 -5.27
C VAL A 94 -3.48 -9.00 -6.36
N LYS A 95 -4.09 -10.05 -6.93
CA LYS A 95 -3.61 -10.78 -8.10
C LYS A 95 -4.78 -11.03 -9.05
N LEU A 96 -4.55 -10.89 -10.35
CA LEU A 96 -5.49 -11.29 -11.40
C LEU A 96 -5.24 -12.77 -11.77
N ASP A 97 -6.28 -13.58 -11.76
CA ASP A 97 -6.22 -14.94 -12.27
C ASP A 97 -6.17 -14.97 -13.81
N ARG A 98 -5.85 -16.15 -14.35
CA ARG A 98 -5.77 -16.36 -15.80
C ARG A 98 -7.13 -16.03 -16.44
N LEU A 99 -7.11 -15.15 -17.45
CA LEU A 99 -8.26 -14.82 -18.28
C LEU A 99 -8.40 -15.89 -19.37
N SER A 100 -9.54 -15.91 -20.08
CA SER A 100 -9.73 -16.85 -21.19
C SER A 100 -8.59 -16.75 -22.21
N GLN A 101 -8.23 -17.88 -22.80
CA GLN A 101 -7.15 -17.95 -23.79
C GLN A 101 -7.56 -17.24 -25.10
N ASP A 102 -8.86 -17.13 -25.37
CA ASP A 102 -9.42 -16.47 -26.56
C ASP A 102 -9.04 -14.99 -26.61
N ILE A 103 -9.11 -14.31 -25.46
CA ILE A 103 -8.78 -12.88 -25.31
C ILE A 103 -7.35 -12.63 -24.82
N SER A 104 -6.69 -13.64 -24.24
CA SER A 104 -5.36 -13.52 -23.67
C SER A 104 -4.51 -14.74 -24.00
N PRO A 105 -3.84 -14.76 -25.16
CA PRO A 105 -3.09 -15.94 -25.61
C PRO A 105 -1.97 -16.34 -24.66
N LEU A 106 -1.32 -15.37 -23.99
CA LEU A 106 -0.18 -15.58 -23.09
C LEU A 106 -0.52 -15.25 -21.62
N PRO A 107 -0.09 -16.07 -20.64
CA PRO A 107 -0.40 -15.91 -19.20
C PRO A 107 0.34 -14.76 -18.49
N ILE A 108 0.82 -13.76 -19.22
CA ILE A 108 1.69 -12.70 -18.70
C ILE A 108 1.04 -11.99 -17.51
N HIS A 109 -0.23 -11.56 -17.63
CA HIS A 109 -0.96 -10.87 -16.55
C HIS A 109 -1.09 -11.73 -15.29
N SER A 110 -1.31 -13.04 -15.43
CA SER A 110 -1.40 -13.96 -14.29
C SER A 110 -0.04 -14.30 -13.67
N ASN A 111 1.04 -14.14 -14.45
CA ASN A 111 2.41 -14.37 -14.02
C ASN A 111 3.04 -13.16 -13.31
N MET A 112 2.51 -11.95 -13.53
CA MET A 112 2.93 -10.72 -12.81
C MET A 112 2.76 -10.84 -11.29
N GLY A 113 1.86 -11.72 -10.82
CA GLY A 113 1.77 -12.09 -9.42
C GLY A 113 0.95 -11.11 -8.58
N TRP A 114 1.40 -10.86 -7.37
CA TRP A 114 0.70 -10.06 -6.36
C TRP A 114 1.23 -8.62 -6.36
N ILE A 115 0.32 -7.65 -6.39
CA ILE A 115 0.64 -6.22 -6.27
C ILE A 115 -0.03 -5.62 -5.01
N SER A 116 0.61 -4.63 -4.38
CA SER A 116 0.09 -3.88 -3.21
C SER A 116 0.32 -2.38 -3.27
N GLU A 117 1.19 -1.89 -4.16
CA GLU A 117 1.59 -0.49 -4.21
C GLU A 117 1.05 0.26 -5.43
N PRO A 118 0.82 1.58 -5.34
CA PRO A 118 0.20 2.34 -6.42
C PRO A 118 0.97 2.39 -7.76
N TYR A 119 2.29 2.25 -7.70
CA TYR A 119 3.15 2.20 -8.90
C TYR A 119 3.15 0.83 -9.59
N GLN A 120 2.49 -0.18 -9.01
CA GLN A 120 2.42 -1.52 -9.57
C GLN A 120 1.14 -1.69 -10.39
N VAL A 121 1.27 -2.38 -11.52
CA VAL A 121 0.16 -2.64 -12.44
C VAL A 121 0.19 -4.09 -12.90
N ILE A 122 -0.99 -4.70 -13.04
CA ILE A 122 -1.19 -5.92 -13.79
C ILE A 122 -1.85 -5.56 -15.11
N VAL A 123 -1.29 -5.98 -16.24
CA VAL A 123 -1.79 -5.62 -17.57
C VAL A 123 -1.99 -6.85 -18.45
N CYS A 124 -3.14 -6.90 -19.15
CA CYS A 124 -3.42 -7.82 -20.24
C CYS A 124 -3.49 -7.02 -21.54
N LEU A 125 -2.34 -6.92 -22.22
CA LEU A 125 -2.14 -6.07 -23.39
C LEU A 125 -3.14 -6.30 -24.55
N PRO A 126 -3.49 -7.55 -24.95
CA PRO A 126 -4.35 -7.76 -26.13
C PRO A 126 -5.72 -7.10 -26.04
N ILE A 127 -6.29 -7.01 -24.84
CA ILE A 127 -7.59 -6.40 -24.58
C ILE A 127 -7.49 -5.06 -23.84
N LYS A 128 -6.27 -4.53 -23.64
CA LYS A 128 -6.00 -3.31 -22.86
C LYS A 128 -6.68 -3.29 -21.49
N LEU A 129 -6.76 -4.44 -20.82
CA LEU A 129 -7.25 -4.54 -19.46
C LEU A 129 -6.10 -4.28 -18.49
N SER A 130 -6.32 -3.41 -17.50
CA SER A 130 -5.34 -3.15 -16.46
C SER A 130 -5.98 -3.23 -15.06
N VAL A 131 -5.17 -3.64 -14.08
CA VAL A 131 -5.51 -3.63 -12.67
C VAL A 131 -4.45 -2.83 -11.94
N THR A 132 -4.83 -1.68 -11.39
CA THR A 132 -3.96 -0.76 -10.66
C THR A 132 -4.40 -0.65 -9.21
N ILE A 133 -3.52 -0.09 -8.38
CA ILE A 133 -3.85 0.28 -7.01
C ILE A 133 -3.79 1.80 -6.91
N GLU A 134 -4.85 2.42 -6.45
CA GLU A 134 -4.91 3.85 -6.22
C GLU A 134 -5.05 4.12 -4.73
N SER A 135 -4.22 4.99 -4.16
CA SER A 135 -4.49 5.54 -2.84
C SER A 135 -5.39 6.75 -3.01
N ASN A 136 -6.49 6.83 -2.26
CA ASN A 136 -7.25 8.07 -2.12
C ASN A 136 -6.44 9.07 -1.27
N SER A 137 -5.35 9.55 -1.84
CA SER A 137 -4.62 10.71 -1.38
C SER A 137 -5.35 11.88 -2.03
N LYS A 138 -6.21 12.56 -1.26
CA LYS A 138 -6.45 13.99 -1.49
C LYS A 138 -5.13 14.71 -1.21
N ASN A 139 -4.21 14.56 -2.15
CA ASN A 139 -3.04 15.38 -2.40
C ASN A 139 -2.86 15.22 -3.90
N GLU A 140 -3.64 16.00 -4.63
CA GLU A 140 -3.20 16.59 -5.89
C GLU A 140 -1.92 17.39 -5.59
N GLU A 141 -0.82 16.69 -5.30
CA GLU A 141 0.49 17.24 -5.63
C GLU A 141 0.60 17.01 -7.14
N GLU A 142 0.03 17.97 -7.87
CA GLU A 142 0.33 18.25 -9.26
C GLU A 142 1.85 18.41 -9.35
N ILE A 143 2.57 17.31 -9.56
CA ILE A 143 3.99 17.36 -9.92
C ILE A 143 4.01 17.82 -11.36
N ASP A 144 4.01 19.13 -11.54
CA ASP A 144 4.15 19.80 -12.82
C ASP A 144 5.61 19.62 -13.29
N ILE A 145 5.86 18.58 -14.10
CA ILE A 145 7.16 18.37 -14.73
C ILE A 145 7.24 19.33 -15.92
N MET A 146 7.70 20.56 -15.67
CA MET A 146 8.17 21.44 -16.73
C MET A 146 9.49 20.90 -17.27
N SER A 147 9.45 20.31 -18.47
CA SER A 147 10.64 19.97 -19.24
C SER A 147 11.14 21.22 -19.97
N PHE A 148 12.41 21.56 -19.80
CA PHE A 148 13.12 22.62 -20.53
C PHE A 148 13.68 22.10 -21.85
#